data_AF-A0A7S1S2R7-F1
#
_entry.id   AF-A0A7S1S2R7-F1
#
_cell.length_a   1.000
_cell.length_b   1.000
_cell.length_c   1.000
_cell.angle_alpha   90.00
_cell.angle_beta   90.00
_cell.angle_gamma   90.00
#
_symmetry.space_group_name_H-M   'P 1'
#
loop_
_entity.id
_entity.type
_entity.pdbx_description
1 polymer ?
#
loop_
_entity_poly.entity_id
_entity_poly.type
_entity_poly.pdbx_seq_one_letter_code
_entity_poly.pdbx_strand_id
1 'polypeptide(L)'
;VISFNAAISAHEKSAEWQRALGVWSEMQPQGLTPSVVGRGAVVSSCEKGQQWERAMGFLAEAWHRSLRLNVVTHSAAISACVKGVQRDQALALLQEMQKRRISADVISQSAAISACHQGERWEQAALLLEAMAQHGLLPDVVSVSAGISACEKGGHWE
;
A
#
# COMPACT_ATOMS: atom_id res chain seq x y z
N VAL A 1 -8.30 -25.00 -3.54
CA VAL A 1 -8.16 -23.55 -3.86
C VAL A 1 -9.22 -22.69 -3.20
N ILE A 2 -10.52 -22.99 -3.34
CA ILE A 2 -11.59 -22.18 -2.73
C ILE A 2 -11.53 -22.20 -1.19
N SER A 3 -11.28 -23.35 -0.56
CA SER A 3 -11.15 -23.43 0.91
C SER A 3 -9.96 -22.63 1.45
N PHE A 4 -8.81 -22.68 0.78
CA PHE A 4 -7.63 -21.92 1.18
C PHE A 4 -7.82 -20.40 1.02
N ASN A 5 -8.47 -19.95 -0.06
CA ASN A 5 -8.80 -18.53 -0.20
C ASN A 5 -9.74 -18.07 0.93
N ALA A 6 -10.73 -18.89 1.30
CA ALA A 6 -11.63 -18.59 2.41
C ALA A 6 -10.90 -18.53 3.75
N ALA A 7 -9.93 -19.43 3.98
CA ALA A 7 -9.08 -19.40 5.18
C ALA A 7 -8.23 -18.13 5.25
N ILE A 8 -7.58 -17.73 4.14
CA ILE A 8 -6.79 -16.49 4.09
C ILE A 8 -7.68 -15.27 4.33
N SER A 9 -8.87 -15.20 3.72
CA SER A 9 -9.83 -14.12 3.96
C SER A 9 -10.40 -14.10 5.39
N ALA A 10 -10.50 -15.24 6.05
CA ALA A 10 -10.88 -15.30 7.47
C ALA A 10 -9.76 -14.73 8.37
N HIS A 11 -8.51 -15.10 8.10
CA HIS A 11 -7.35 -14.59 8.84
C HIS A 11 -7.09 -13.10 8.60
N GLU A 12 -7.47 -12.57 7.43
CA GLU A 12 -7.48 -11.15 7.15
C GLU A 12 -8.36 -10.37 8.13
N LYS A 13 -9.55 -10.87 8.46
CA LYS A 13 -10.47 -10.22 9.41
C LYS A 13 -9.93 -10.28 10.85
N SER A 14 -9.18 -11.32 11.19
CA SER A 14 -8.59 -11.51 12.50
C SER A 14 -7.20 -10.87 12.66
N ALA A 15 -6.68 -10.19 11.64
CA ALA A 15 -5.31 -9.65 11.59
C ALA A 15 -4.20 -10.69 11.86
N GLU A 16 -4.49 -11.98 11.65
CA GLU A 16 -3.57 -13.10 11.89
C GLU A 16 -2.66 -13.33 10.67
N TRP A 17 -1.80 -12.37 10.38
CA TRP A 17 -0.89 -12.42 9.21
C TRP A 17 -0.01 -13.68 9.19
N GLN A 18 0.37 -14.20 10.36
CA GLN A 18 1.19 -15.41 10.49
C GLN A 18 0.46 -16.64 9.93
N ARG A 19 -0.83 -16.77 10.24
CA ARG A 19 -1.66 -17.90 9.78
C ARG A 19 -2.00 -17.75 8.30
N ALA A 20 -2.28 -16.53 7.85
CA ALA A 20 -2.46 -16.24 6.43
C ALA A 20 -1.21 -16.62 5.60
N LEU A 21 -0.01 -16.32 6.10
CA LEU A 21 1.25 -16.71 5.46
C LEU A 21 1.54 -18.21 5.59
N GLY A 22 1.17 -18.85 6.69
CA GLY A 22 1.27 -20.31 6.85
C GLY A 22 0.47 -21.02 5.77
N VAL A 23 -0.81 -20.65 5.63
CA VAL A 23 -1.69 -21.17 4.57
C VAL A 23 -1.13 -20.87 3.17
N TRP A 24 -0.56 -19.69 2.95
CA TRP A 24 0.11 -19.36 1.69
C TRP A 24 1.30 -20.28 1.39
N SER A 25 2.16 -20.51 2.38
CA SER A 25 3.35 -21.35 2.26
C SER A 25 3.01 -22.82 2.00
N GLU A 26 1.88 -23.31 2.54
CA GLU A 26 1.39 -24.66 2.30
C GLU A 26 0.83 -24.84 0.88
N MET A 27 0.35 -23.77 0.23
CA MET A 27 -0.17 -23.82 -1.13
C MET A 27 0.92 -23.88 -2.21
N GLN A 28 2.09 -23.28 -1.96
CA GLN A 28 3.21 -23.28 -2.90
C GLN A 28 3.71 -24.68 -3.32
N PRO A 29 4.01 -25.62 -2.39
CA PRO A 29 4.49 -26.95 -2.73
C PRO A 29 3.42 -27.81 -3.42
N GLN A 30 2.14 -27.46 -3.27
CA GLN A 30 1.04 -28.14 -3.95
C GLN A 30 0.81 -27.63 -5.38
N GLY A 31 1.61 -26.66 -5.86
CA GLY A 31 1.44 -26.03 -7.16
C GLY A 31 0.17 -25.16 -7.26
N LEU A 32 -0.48 -24.88 -6.14
CA LEU A 32 -1.73 -24.12 -6.11
C LEU A 32 -1.42 -22.63 -6.02
N THR A 33 -1.71 -21.88 -7.07
CA THR A 33 -1.61 -20.41 -7.03
C THR A 33 -2.88 -19.81 -6.42
N PRO A 34 -2.78 -19.01 -5.35
CA PRO A 34 -3.95 -18.37 -4.76
C PRO A 34 -4.60 -17.40 -5.74
N SER A 35 -5.90 -17.19 -5.62
CA SER A 35 -6.60 -16.25 -6.51
C SER A 35 -6.13 -14.81 -6.24
N VAL A 36 -6.49 -13.88 -7.12
CA VAL A 36 -6.25 -12.43 -6.90
C VAL A 36 -6.83 -11.99 -5.55
N VAL A 37 -7.96 -12.56 -5.13
CA VAL A 37 -8.60 -12.30 -3.84
C VAL A 37 -7.78 -12.82 -2.67
N GLY A 38 -7.28 -14.07 -2.76
CA GLY A 38 -6.42 -14.65 -1.72
C GLY A 38 -5.14 -13.84 -1.51
N ARG A 39 -4.55 -13.34 -2.61
CA ARG A 39 -3.36 -12.48 -2.57
C ARG A 39 -3.61 -11.14 -1.89
N GLY A 40 -4.71 -10.47 -2.26
CA GLY A 40 -5.11 -9.22 -1.60
C GLY A 40 -5.35 -9.42 -0.11
N ALA A 41 -5.94 -10.55 0.29
CA ALA A 41 -6.17 -10.88 1.69
C ALA A 41 -4.85 -11.13 2.47
N VAL A 42 -3.83 -11.76 1.87
CA VAL A 42 -2.49 -11.87 2.50
C VAL A 42 -1.89 -10.48 2.74
N VAL A 43 -1.90 -9.60 1.73
CA VAL A 43 -1.31 -8.26 1.87
C VAL A 43 -2.11 -7.40 2.87
N SER A 44 -3.44 -7.46 2.85
CA SER A 44 -4.30 -6.80 3.85
C SER A 44 -4.03 -7.34 5.27
N SER A 45 -3.81 -8.64 5.44
CA SER A 45 -3.41 -9.18 6.75
C SER A 45 -2.04 -8.65 7.19
N CYS A 46 -1.08 -8.52 6.26
CA CYS A 46 0.24 -7.93 6.55
C CYS A 46 0.14 -6.45 6.91
N GLU A 47 -0.75 -5.70 6.27
CA GLU A 47 -1.07 -4.31 6.62
C GLU A 47 -1.56 -4.19 8.06
N LYS A 48 -2.54 -5.02 8.45
CA LYS A 48 -3.08 -5.05 9.83
C LYS A 48 -2.01 -5.49 10.84
N GLY A 49 -1.11 -6.38 10.43
CA GLY A 49 0.03 -6.84 11.22
C GLY A 49 1.25 -5.92 11.23
N GLN A 50 1.20 -4.77 10.54
CA GLN A 50 2.32 -3.84 10.35
C GLN A 50 3.59 -4.51 9.77
N GLN A 51 3.42 -5.60 9.01
CA GLN A 51 4.51 -6.37 8.40
C GLN A 51 4.80 -5.86 6.99
N TRP A 52 5.34 -4.64 6.89
CA TRP A 52 5.62 -3.98 5.61
C TRP A 52 6.64 -4.76 4.75
N GLU A 53 7.67 -5.35 5.36
CA GLU A 53 8.71 -6.12 4.66
C GLU A 53 8.11 -7.30 3.91
N ARG A 54 7.15 -7.97 4.54
CA ARG A 54 6.45 -9.12 3.96
C ARG A 54 5.48 -8.69 2.87
N ALA A 55 4.76 -7.59 3.08
CA ALA A 55 3.90 -7.02 2.05
C ALA A 55 4.70 -6.66 0.79
N MET A 56 5.88 -6.05 0.95
CA MET A 56 6.77 -5.68 -0.15
C MET A 56 7.39 -6.90 -0.83
N GLY A 57 7.87 -7.88 -0.06
CA GLY A 57 8.37 -9.15 -0.61
C GLY A 57 7.31 -9.87 -1.45
N PHE A 58 6.06 -9.83 -1.01
CA PHE A 58 4.93 -10.41 -1.74
C PHE A 58 4.62 -9.67 -3.05
N LEU A 59 4.69 -8.33 -3.04
CA LEU A 59 4.56 -7.53 -4.26
C LEU A 59 5.70 -7.79 -5.24
N ALA A 60 6.94 -7.88 -4.75
CA ALA A 60 8.09 -8.19 -5.58
C ALA A 60 7.95 -9.57 -6.25
N GLU A 61 7.51 -10.59 -5.50
CA GLU A 61 7.22 -11.92 -6.06
C GLU A 61 6.10 -11.86 -7.10
N ALA A 62 5.04 -11.09 -6.83
CA ALA A 62 3.94 -10.91 -7.76
C ALA A 62 4.38 -10.26 -9.07
N TRP A 63 5.25 -9.24 -9.01
CA TRP A 63 5.83 -8.61 -10.19
C TRP A 63 6.75 -9.56 -10.96
N HIS A 64 7.60 -10.32 -10.27
CA HIS A 64 8.51 -11.28 -10.91
C HIS A 64 7.76 -12.33 -11.73
N ARG A 65 6.60 -12.76 -11.23
CA ARG A 65 5.71 -13.72 -11.89
C ARG A 65 4.71 -13.05 -12.86
N SER A 66 4.85 -11.75 -13.13
CA SER A 66 3.96 -10.95 -13.99
C SER A 66 2.47 -11.08 -13.63
N LEU A 67 2.19 -11.17 -12.34
CA LEU A 67 0.84 -11.38 -11.82
C LEU A 67 0.10 -10.05 -11.75
N ARG A 68 -1.13 -10.05 -12.27
CA ARG A 68 -2.00 -8.87 -12.20
C ARG A 68 -2.58 -8.72 -10.80
N LEU A 69 -2.01 -7.81 -10.02
CA LEU A 69 -2.56 -7.39 -8.73
C LEU A 69 -3.63 -6.31 -8.93
N ASN A 70 -4.60 -6.25 -8.01
CA ASN A 70 -5.63 -5.22 -8.01
C ASN A 70 -5.15 -3.96 -7.26
N VAL A 71 -5.91 -2.87 -7.38
CA VAL A 71 -5.66 -1.60 -6.67
C VAL A 71 -5.56 -1.85 -5.16
N VAL A 72 -6.53 -2.58 -4.61
CA VAL A 72 -6.62 -2.90 -3.17
C VAL A 72 -5.33 -3.51 -2.61
N THR A 73 -4.68 -4.40 -3.36
CA THR A 73 -3.42 -5.04 -2.91
C THR A 73 -2.29 -4.02 -2.81
N HIS A 74 -2.20 -3.10 -3.76
CA HIS A 74 -1.17 -2.05 -3.71
C HIS A 74 -1.50 -1.04 -2.61
N SER A 75 -2.77 -0.63 -2.46
CA SER A 75 -3.20 0.27 -1.39
C SER A 75 -2.87 -0.28 -0.01
N ALA A 76 -3.16 -1.58 0.21
CA ALA A 76 -2.83 -2.26 1.47
C ALA A 76 -1.31 -2.28 1.73
N ALA A 77 -0.49 -2.48 0.70
CA ALA A 77 0.97 -2.44 0.87
C ALA A 77 1.50 -1.03 1.16
N ILE A 78 0.95 0.02 0.54
CA ILE A 78 1.28 1.42 0.85
C ILE A 78 0.91 1.71 2.30
N SER A 79 -0.30 1.34 2.72
CA SER A 79 -0.75 1.50 4.11
C SER A 79 0.17 0.75 5.09
N ALA A 80 0.60 -0.47 4.74
CA ALA A 80 1.56 -1.23 5.54
C ALA A 80 2.91 -0.50 5.67
N CYS A 81 3.44 0.04 4.58
CA CYS A 81 4.69 0.81 4.56
C CYS A 81 4.59 2.08 5.40
N VAL A 82 3.47 2.81 5.30
CA VAL A 82 3.24 4.02 6.08
C VAL A 82 3.14 3.71 7.57
N LYS A 83 2.41 2.65 7.96
CA LYS A 83 2.35 2.15 9.34
C LYS A 83 3.72 1.69 9.85
N GLY A 84 4.51 1.07 8.99
CA GLY A 84 5.89 0.65 9.26
C GLY A 84 6.93 1.78 9.21
N VAL A 85 6.50 3.03 9.05
CA VAL A 85 7.36 4.23 8.96
C VAL A 85 8.33 4.18 7.74
N GLN A 86 8.06 3.31 6.77
CA GLN A 86 8.85 3.14 5.54
C GLN A 86 8.33 4.02 4.40
N ARG A 87 8.65 5.31 4.51
CA ARG A 87 8.13 6.36 3.62
C ARG A 87 8.63 6.25 2.20
N ASP A 88 9.94 6.01 2.03
CA ASP A 88 10.54 5.89 0.71
C ASP A 88 9.95 4.73 -0.09
N GLN A 89 9.64 3.62 0.59
CA GLN A 89 9.00 2.46 -0.05
C GLN A 89 7.55 2.74 -0.43
N ALA A 90 6.78 3.42 0.44
CA ALA A 90 5.42 3.83 0.14
C ALA A 90 5.34 4.74 -1.10
N LEU A 91 6.25 5.72 -1.19
CA LEU A 91 6.34 6.64 -2.33
C LEU A 91 6.77 5.94 -3.62
N ALA A 92 7.77 5.07 -3.54
CA ALA A 92 8.21 4.27 -4.69
C ALA A 92 7.06 3.40 -5.22
N LEU A 93 6.26 2.80 -4.34
CA LEU A 93 5.11 2.00 -4.75
C LEU A 93 4.04 2.83 -5.46
N LEU A 94 3.75 4.02 -4.93
CA LEU A 94 2.75 4.92 -5.52
C LEU A 94 3.18 5.42 -6.91
N GLN A 95 4.46 5.75 -7.08
CA GLN A 95 5.03 6.08 -8.39
C GLN A 95 4.93 4.91 -9.37
N GLU A 96 5.17 3.68 -8.91
CA GLU A 96 5.05 2.48 -9.74
C GLU A 96 3.59 2.24 -10.17
N MET A 97 2.63 2.45 -9.26
CA MET A 97 1.20 2.41 -9.61
C MET A 97 0.87 3.44 -10.70
N GLN A 98 1.38 4.66 -10.58
CA GLN A 98 1.15 5.74 -11.56
C GLN A 98 1.77 5.40 -12.93
N LYS A 99 3.01 4.89 -12.96
CA LYS A 99 3.66 4.40 -14.19
C LYS A 99 2.85 3.29 -14.87
N ARG A 100 2.25 2.41 -14.08
CA ARG A 100 1.39 1.31 -14.56
C ARG A 100 -0.05 1.75 -14.87
N ARG A 101 -0.37 3.05 -14.75
CA ARG A 101 -1.72 3.61 -14.90
C ARG A 101 -2.76 2.91 -14.01
N ILE A 102 -2.33 2.48 -12.83
CA ILE A 102 -3.20 1.93 -11.79
C ILE A 102 -3.67 3.11 -10.95
N SER A 103 -4.98 3.38 -10.96
CA SER A 103 -5.54 4.45 -10.13
C SER A 103 -5.34 4.11 -8.65
N ALA A 104 -4.48 4.87 -7.98
CA ALA A 104 -4.42 4.86 -6.54
C ALA A 104 -5.75 5.39 -5.97
N ASP A 105 -6.15 4.88 -4.81
CA ASP A 105 -7.31 5.38 -4.09
C ASP A 105 -6.93 6.56 -3.17
N VAL A 106 -7.96 7.25 -2.65
CA VAL A 106 -7.79 8.36 -1.69
C VAL A 106 -6.89 7.93 -0.54
N ILE A 107 -7.12 6.73 0.00
CA ILE A 107 -6.40 6.21 1.17
C ILE A 107 -4.89 6.11 0.88
N SER A 108 -4.50 5.60 -0.29
CA SER A 108 -3.10 5.46 -0.69
C SER A 108 -2.41 6.80 -0.88
N GLN A 109 -3.11 7.77 -1.49
CA GLN A 109 -2.57 9.11 -1.71
C GLN A 109 -2.49 9.91 -0.41
N SER A 110 -3.51 9.86 0.44
CA SER A 110 -3.52 10.47 1.77
C SER A 110 -2.37 9.92 2.65
N ALA A 111 -2.15 8.61 2.60
CA ALA A 111 -1.09 7.96 3.37
C ALA A 111 0.31 8.39 2.88
N ALA A 112 0.49 8.55 1.56
CA ALA A 112 1.74 9.04 0.98
C ALA A 112 2.01 10.52 1.30
N ILE A 113 0.98 11.38 1.28
CA ILE A 113 1.10 12.80 1.67
C ILE A 113 1.47 12.92 3.16
N SER A 114 0.83 12.13 4.02
CA SER A 114 1.17 12.06 5.45
C SER A 114 2.61 11.57 5.68
N ALA A 115 3.10 10.67 4.83
CA ALA A 115 4.50 10.26 4.84
C ALA A 115 5.43 11.42 4.46
N CYS A 116 5.10 12.22 3.43
CA CYS A 116 5.91 13.35 2.98
C CYS A 116 6.08 14.44 4.07
N HIS A 117 5.04 14.72 4.86
CA HIS A 117 5.07 15.71 5.94
C HIS A 117 6.19 15.47 6.96
N GLN A 118 6.41 14.22 7.36
CA GLN A 118 7.43 13.87 8.35
C GLN A 118 8.85 13.75 7.77
N GLY A 119 8.98 13.77 6.43
CA GLY A 119 10.27 13.70 5.74
C GLY A 119 10.71 15.02 5.11
N GLU A 120 10.01 16.13 5.39
CA GLU A 120 10.28 17.48 4.83
C GLU A 120 10.22 17.53 3.28
N ARG A 121 9.61 16.53 2.64
CA ARG A 121 9.51 16.42 1.17
C ARG A 121 8.23 17.08 0.65
N TRP A 122 8.15 18.39 0.83
CA TRP A 122 6.97 19.19 0.51
C TRP A 122 6.62 19.19 -0.98
N GLU A 123 7.61 19.20 -1.87
CA GLU A 123 7.41 19.16 -3.33
C GLU A 123 6.64 17.91 -3.76
N GLN A 124 6.97 16.77 -3.14
CA GLN A 124 6.33 15.49 -3.42
C GLN A 124 4.91 15.46 -2.83
N ALA A 125 4.69 16.07 -1.66
CA ALA A 125 3.35 16.22 -1.09
C ALA A 125 2.44 17.08 -1.99
N ALA A 126 2.96 18.19 -2.52
CA ALA A 126 2.24 19.09 -3.42
C ALA A 126 1.84 18.39 -4.73
N LEU A 127 2.78 17.69 -5.37
CA LEU A 127 2.50 16.90 -6.57
C LEU A 127 1.42 15.83 -6.35
N LEU A 128 1.41 15.20 -5.16
CA LEU A 128 0.39 14.21 -4.81
C LEU A 128 -0.98 14.84 -4.58
N LEU A 129 -1.05 16.03 -3.96
CA LEU A 129 -2.30 16.78 -3.79
C LEU A 129 -2.86 17.26 -5.14
N GLU A 130 -2.00 17.73 -6.05
CA GLU A 130 -2.40 18.07 -7.41
C GLU A 130 -2.91 16.84 -8.17
N ALA A 131 -2.22 15.71 -8.03
CA ALA A 131 -2.67 14.46 -8.63
C ALA A 131 -4.04 14.02 -8.08
N MET A 132 -4.31 14.18 -6.78
CA MET A 132 -5.64 13.94 -6.20
C MET A 132 -6.71 14.82 -6.85
N ALA A 133 -6.45 16.13 -6.95
CA ALA A 133 -7.38 17.09 -7.55
C ALA A 133 -7.67 16.77 -9.03
N GLN A 134 -6.65 16.42 -9.81
CA GLN A 134 -6.80 16.05 -11.23
C GLN A 134 -7.63 14.77 -11.44
N HIS A 135 -7.56 13.83 -10.49
CA HIS A 135 -8.33 12.57 -10.55
C HIS A 135 -9.71 12.69 -9.89
N GLY A 136 -10.12 13.90 -9.47
CA GLY A 136 -11.41 14.13 -8.80
C GLY A 136 -11.49 13.49 -7.41
N LEU A 137 -10.35 13.17 -6.81
CA LEU A 137 -10.26 12.59 -5.48
C LEU A 137 -10.21 13.73 -4.46
N LEU A 138 -11.17 13.75 -3.54
CA LEU A 138 -11.22 14.75 -2.47
C LEU A 138 -10.14 14.42 -1.43
N PRO A 139 -9.10 15.27 -1.27
CA PRO A 139 -8.13 15.09 -0.21
C PRO A 139 -8.83 15.27 1.14
N ASP A 140 -8.53 14.40 2.09
CA ASP A 140 -9.04 14.56 3.45
C ASP A 140 -8.30 15.69 4.20
N VAL A 141 -8.87 16.14 5.31
CA VAL A 141 -8.29 17.22 6.16
C VAL A 141 -6.87 16.87 6.60
N VAL A 142 -6.58 15.58 6.80
CA VAL A 142 -5.25 15.11 7.20
C VAL A 142 -4.24 15.31 6.07
N SER A 143 -4.63 15.04 4.83
CA SER A 143 -3.79 15.20 3.64
C SER A 143 -3.51 16.67 3.34
N VAL A 144 -4.54 17.52 3.41
CA VAL A 144 -4.37 18.96 3.20
C VAL A 144 -3.50 19.57 4.30
N SER A 145 -3.76 19.24 5.58
CA SER A 145 -2.96 19.76 6.70
C SER A 145 -1.52 19.26 6.67
N ALA A 146 -1.29 18.00 6.29
CA ALA A 146 0.04 17.44 6.09
C ALA A 146 0.79 18.12 4.94
N GLY A 147 0.12 18.41 3.82
CA GLY A 147 0.72 19.16 2.71
C GLY A 147 1.07 20.59 3.08
N ILE A 148 0.16 21.32 3.73
CA ILE A 148 0.41 22.70 4.20
C ILE A 148 1.58 22.73 5.20
N SER A 149 1.58 21.81 6.17
CA SER A 149 2.66 21.73 7.17
C SER A 149 4.00 21.31 6.55
N ALA A 150 3.98 20.50 5.49
CA ALA A 150 5.19 20.18 4.74
C ALA A 150 5.74 21.42 4.03
N CYS A 151 4.88 22.21 3.37
CA CYS A 151 5.26 23.46 2.73
C CYS A 151 5.78 24.50 3.74
N GLU A 152 5.20 24.59 4.93
CA GLU A 152 5.66 25.51 5.99
C GLU A 152 7.08 25.16 6.49
N LYS A 153 7.42 23.87 6.57
CA LYS A 153 8.77 23.42 6.98
C LYS A 153 9.79 23.44 5.85
N GLY A 154 9.36 23.20 4.61
CA GLY A 154 10.19 23.29 3.41
C GLY A 154 10.47 24.72 2.97
N GLY A 155 9.57 25.64 3.31
CA GLY A 155 9.74 27.08 3.20
C GLY A 155 10.50 27.65 4.39
N HIS A 156 11.80 27.38 4.49
CA HIS A 156 12.67 28.40 5.06
C HIS A 156 12.62 29.60 4.12
N TRP A 157 11.78 30.57 4.49
CA TRP A 157 11.54 31.83 3.79
C TRP A 157 12.87 32.53 3.45
N GLU A 158 13.24 32.56 2.16
CA GLU A 158 13.98 33.69 1.58
C GLU A 158 12.99 34.73 1.05
#